data_AF-A0A0F7U1V5-F1
#
_entry.id   AF-A0A0F7U1V5-F1
#
_cell.length_a   1.000
_cell.length_b   1.000
_cell.length_c   1.000
_cell.angle_alpha   90.00
_cell.angle_beta   90.00
_cell.angle_gamma   90.00
#
_symmetry.space_group_name_H-M   'P 1'
#
loop_
_entity.id
_entity.type
_entity.pdbx_description
1 polymer ?
#
loop_
_entity_poly.entity_id
_entity_poly.type
_entity_poly.pdbx_seq_one_letter_code
_entity_poly.pdbx_strand_id
1 'polypeptide(L)'
;MAFRLKRSPLFQAGISLHQLQSMILSLQRAFRLEEVRVASTKPQKIFIRSDSDRMEYYRRAFLSLNPMLLPKILTSALGIAPMVNLSIDCLAALLAEIFHEAYPMNDLEAAFKKVPEILLSKPDRIVATEMFHVKAFEQACQIDKLGEYPPRRTSRNETDGDGDHRR
;
A
#
# COMPACT_ATOMS: atom_id res chain seq x y z
N MET A 1 -21.73 -7.27 -30.35
CA MET A 1 -20.88 -7.96 -29.36
C MET A 1 -21.18 -9.47 -29.26
N ALA A 2 -22.42 -9.89 -28.94
CA ALA A 2 -22.81 -11.30 -28.86
C ALA A 2 -22.52 -12.14 -30.14
N PHE A 3 -22.76 -11.58 -31.33
CA PHE A 3 -22.41 -12.27 -32.59
C PHE A 3 -20.90 -12.54 -32.77
N ARG A 4 -20.02 -11.67 -32.24
CA ARG A 4 -18.56 -11.89 -32.27
C ARG A 4 -18.16 -12.94 -31.23
N LEU A 5 -18.82 -12.93 -30.06
CA LEU A 5 -18.61 -13.93 -29.01
C LEU A 5 -19.09 -15.32 -29.42
N LYS A 6 -20.18 -15.44 -30.19
CA LYS A 6 -20.64 -16.75 -30.71
C LYS A 6 -19.61 -17.42 -31.64
N ARG A 7 -18.75 -16.63 -32.27
CA ARG A 7 -17.64 -17.12 -33.11
C ARG A 7 -16.39 -17.48 -32.30
N SER A 8 -16.38 -17.24 -30.99
CA SER A 8 -15.26 -17.56 -30.10
C SER A 8 -15.21 -19.06 -29.83
N PRO A 9 -14.01 -19.67 -29.76
CA PRO A 9 -13.85 -21.06 -29.34
C PRO A 9 -14.29 -21.31 -27.89
N LEU A 10 -14.53 -20.25 -27.11
CA LEU A 10 -15.01 -20.32 -25.73
C LEU A 10 -16.48 -20.78 -25.61
N PHE A 11 -17.26 -20.73 -26.70
CA PHE A 11 -18.67 -21.12 -26.69
C PHE A 11 -18.90 -22.26 -27.68
N GLN A 12 -19.52 -23.34 -27.19
CA GLN A 12 -19.86 -24.50 -28.03
C GLN A 12 -20.90 -24.13 -29.09
N ALA A 13 -20.85 -24.81 -30.24
CA ALA A 13 -21.74 -24.55 -31.39
C ALA A 13 -23.24 -24.67 -31.05
N GLY A 14 -23.60 -25.45 -30.03
CA GLY A 14 -24.97 -25.63 -29.55
C GLY A 14 -25.57 -24.45 -28.78
N ILE A 15 -24.77 -23.44 -28.42
CA ILE A 15 -25.26 -22.28 -27.68
C ILE A 15 -26.00 -21.33 -28.64
N SER A 16 -27.29 -21.10 -28.36
CA SER A 16 -28.10 -20.17 -29.13
C SER A 16 -27.66 -18.73 -28.89
N LEU A 17 -27.89 -17.85 -29.86
CA LEU A 17 -27.54 -16.43 -29.71
C LEU A 17 -28.29 -15.79 -28.53
N HIS A 18 -29.54 -16.21 -28.31
CA HIS A 18 -30.37 -15.75 -27.20
C HIS A 18 -29.79 -16.17 -25.84
N GLN A 19 -29.32 -17.41 -25.71
CA GLN A 19 -28.65 -17.88 -24.50
C GLN A 19 -27.38 -17.07 -24.22
N LEU A 20 -26.57 -16.81 -25.24
CA LEU A 20 -25.37 -16.00 -25.11
C LEU A 20 -25.68 -14.55 -24.69
N GLN A 21 -26.72 -13.94 -25.25
CA GLN A 21 -27.18 -12.61 -24.83
C GLN A 21 -27.66 -12.60 -23.38
N SER A 22 -28.43 -13.60 -22.97
CA SER A 22 -28.91 -13.76 -21.59
C SER A 22 -27.74 -13.93 -20.61
N MET A 23 -26.72 -14.71 -20.96
CA MET A 23 -25.50 -14.85 -20.16
C MET A 23 -24.75 -13.52 -20.01
N ILE A 24 -24.58 -12.77 -21.10
CA ILE A 24 -23.89 -11.47 -21.07
C ILE A 24 -24.64 -10.49 -20.17
N LEU A 25 -25.97 -10.40 -20.29
CA LEU A 25 -26.80 -9.54 -19.45
C LEU A 25 -26.72 -9.96 -17.97
N SER A 26 -26.74 -11.27 -17.69
CA SER A 26 -26.63 -11.79 -16.33
C SER A 26 -25.27 -11.46 -15.70
N LEU A 27 -24.18 -11.60 -16.46
CA LEU A 27 -22.83 -11.22 -16.01
C LEU A 27 -22.74 -9.72 -15.75
N GLN A 28 -23.25 -8.88 -16.65
CA GLN A 28 -23.29 -7.43 -16.45
C GLN A 28 -24.06 -7.05 -15.19
N ARG A 29 -25.18 -7.74 -14.90
CA ARG A 29 -25.96 -7.53 -13.69
C ARG A 29 -25.19 -7.96 -12.44
N ALA A 30 -24.52 -9.11 -12.49
CA ALA A 30 -23.69 -9.60 -11.39
C ALA A 30 -22.54 -8.62 -11.07
N PHE A 31 -21.85 -8.11 -12.09
CA PHE A 31 -20.77 -7.13 -11.91
C PHE A 31 -21.28 -5.83 -11.29
N ARG A 32 -22.43 -5.30 -11.72
CA ARG A 32 -23.02 -4.10 -11.10
C ARG A 32 -23.44 -4.31 -9.65
N LEU A 33 -24.02 -5.46 -9.33
CA LEU A 33 -24.37 -5.80 -7.96
C LEU A 33 -23.13 -5.91 -7.08
N GLU A 34 -22.06 -6.50 -7.63
CA GLU A 34 -20.77 -6.60 -6.95
C GLU A 34 -20.13 -5.22 -6.72
N GLU A 35 -20.20 -4.31 -7.70
CA GLU A 35 -19.75 -2.92 -7.53
C GLU A 35 -20.51 -2.22 -6.38
N VAL A 36 -21.83 -2.38 -6.30
CA VAL A 36 -22.65 -1.82 -5.21
C VAL A 36 -22.29 -2.46 -3.86
N ARG A 37 -22.11 -3.78 -3.82
CA ARG A 37 -21.71 -4.51 -2.61
C ARG A 37 -20.34 -4.05 -2.12
N VAL A 38 -19.37 -3.91 -3.02
CA VAL A 38 -18.03 -3.42 -2.70
C VAL A 38 -18.08 -1.96 -2.22
N ALA A 39 -18.84 -1.09 -2.89
CA ALA A 39 -18.99 0.31 -2.49
C ALA A 39 -19.69 0.49 -1.13
N SER A 40 -20.55 -0.44 -0.74
CA SER A 40 -21.25 -0.45 0.55
C SER A 40 -20.51 -1.21 1.65
N THR A 41 -19.39 -1.86 1.32
CA THR A 41 -18.57 -2.57 2.30
C THR A 41 -17.86 -1.54 3.17
N LYS A 42 -18.07 -1.63 4.49
CA LYS A 42 -17.37 -0.75 5.43
C LYS A 42 -15.86 -1.00 5.34
N PRO A 43 -15.02 0.05 5.42
CA PRO A 43 -13.57 -0.12 5.50
C PRO A 43 -13.21 -1.08 6.64
N GLN A 44 -12.41 -2.10 6.35
CA GLN A 44 -11.90 -2.97 7.40
C GLN A 44 -10.87 -2.20 8.22
N LYS A 45 -11.04 -2.18 9.54
CA LYS A 45 -10.03 -1.64 10.45
C LYS A 45 -8.87 -2.62 10.51
N ILE A 46 -7.69 -2.16 10.10
CA ILE A 46 -6.45 -2.92 10.21
C ILE A 46 -5.78 -2.52 11.52
N PHE A 47 -5.48 -3.50 12.37
CA PHE A 47 -4.73 -3.27 13.61
C PHE A 47 -3.27 -3.63 13.38
N ILE A 48 -2.44 -2.62 13.29
CA ILE A 48 -0.99 -2.76 13.15
C ILE A 48 -0.37 -2.52 14.53
N ARG A 49 0.13 -3.57 15.19
CA ARG A 49 0.65 -3.49 16.56
C ARG A 49 2.17 -3.69 16.64
N SER A 50 2.72 -4.46 15.72
CA SER A 50 4.13 -4.84 15.68
C SER A 50 4.78 -4.47 14.34
N ASP A 51 6.11 -4.59 14.26
CA ASP A 51 6.83 -4.51 12.97
C ASP A 51 6.43 -5.68 12.05
N SER A 52 6.22 -6.88 12.60
CA SER A 52 5.76 -8.04 11.82
C SER A 52 4.39 -7.82 11.18
N ASP A 53 3.45 -7.17 11.89
CA ASP A 53 2.14 -6.81 11.32
C ASP A 53 2.28 -5.79 10.17
N ARG A 54 3.26 -4.88 10.28
CA ARG A 54 3.55 -3.88 9.22
C ARG A 54 4.12 -4.55 7.98
N MET A 55 5.12 -5.40 8.15
CA MET A 55 5.69 -6.17 7.04
C MET A 55 4.62 -7.00 6.34
N GLU A 56 3.79 -7.70 7.09
CA GLU A 56 2.72 -8.52 6.52
C GLU A 56 1.66 -7.65 5.81
N TYR A 57 1.34 -6.47 6.35
CA TYR A 57 0.49 -5.50 5.67
C TYR A 57 1.07 -5.08 4.32
N TYR A 58 2.34 -4.64 4.30
CA TYR A 58 2.99 -4.23 3.05
C TYR A 58 3.08 -5.38 2.05
N ARG A 59 3.40 -6.59 2.51
CA ARG A 59 3.42 -7.80 1.66
C ARG A 59 2.06 -8.00 1.00
N ARG A 60 0.96 -7.96 1.77
CA ARG A 60 -0.40 -8.11 1.22
C ARG A 60 -0.77 -6.99 0.27
N ALA A 61 -0.35 -5.76 0.55
CA ALA A 61 -0.57 -4.63 -0.34
C ALA A 61 0.15 -4.85 -1.68
N PHE A 62 1.40 -5.28 -1.68
CA PHE A 62 2.13 -5.62 -2.91
C PHE A 62 1.50 -6.79 -3.67
N LEU A 63 0.99 -7.82 -2.98
CA LEU A 63 0.24 -8.92 -3.60
C LEU A 63 -1.10 -8.49 -4.20
N SER A 64 -1.65 -7.36 -3.75
CA SER A 64 -2.91 -6.80 -4.26
C SER A 64 -2.71 -5.95 -5.51
N LEU A 65 -1.46 -5.59 -5.83
CA LEU A 65 -1.12 -4.92 -7.08
C LEU A 65 -1.16 -5.91 -8.25
N ASN A 66 -1.28 -5.38 -9.47
CA ASN A 66 -1.04 -6.17 -10.66
C ASN A 66 0.37 -6.82 -10.58
N PRO A 67 0.48 -8.16 -10.68
CA PRO A 67 1.72 -8.89 -10.44
C PRO A 67 2.86 -8.49 -11.38
N MET A 68 2.53 -7.97 -12.57
CA MET A 68 3.51 -7.50 -13.54
C MET A 68 4.19 -6.18 -13.14
N LEU A 69 3.69 -5.50 -12.11
CA LEU A 69 4.25 -4.27 -11.60
C LEU A 69 5.37 -4.51 -10.58
N LEU A 70 5.33 -5.61 -9.81
CA LEU A 70 6.32 -5.87 -8.76
C LEU A 70 7.77 -5.87 -9.28
N PRO A 71 8.11 -6.55 -10.40
CA PRO A 71 9.47 -6.49 -10.93
C PRO A 71 9.91 -5.07 -11.32
N LYS A 72 8.98 -4.25 -11.84
CA LYS A 72 9.26 -2.87 -12.26
C LYS A 72 9.48 -1.96 -11.06
N ILE A 73 8.66 -2.12 -10.01
CA ILE A 73 8.82 -1.38 -8.74
C ILE A 73 10.16 -1.73 -8.11
N LEU A 74 10.50 -3.02 -8.03
CA LEU A 74 11.76 -3.48 -7.47
C LEU A 74 12.97 -2.94 -8.23
N THR A 75 12.94 -3.02 -9.57
CA THR A 75 13.97 -2.45 -10.44
C THR A 75 14.11 -0.94 -10.21
N SER A 76 12.99 -0.23 -10.05
CA SER A 76 12.98 1.22 -9.84
C SER A 76 13.47 1.64 -8.45
N ALA A 77 13.22 0.81 -7.43
CA ALA A 77 13.61 1.05 -6.04
C ALA A 77 15.08 0.71 -5.78
N LEU A 78 15.59 -0.40 -6.33
CA LEU A 78 16.96 -0.86 -6.11
C LEU A 78 17.94 -0.46 -7.22
N GLY A 79 17.44 -0.07 -8.40
CA GLY A 79 18.29 0.18 -9.59
C GLY A 79 18.95 -1.09 -10.15
N ILE A 80 18.52 -2.27 -9.71
CA ILE A 80 19.06 -3.58 -10.12
C ILE A 80 18.19 -4.15 -11.23
N ALA A 81 18.81 -4.83 -12.21
CA ALA A 81 18.11 -5.49 -13.31
C ALA A 81 16.99 -6.42 -12.80
N PRO A 82 15.88 -6.57 -13.56
CA PRO A 82 14.73 -7.34 -13.13
C PRO A 82 15.14 -8.77 -12.75
N MET A 83 14.83 -9.19 -11.53
CA MET A 83 15.03 -10.56 -11.10
C MET A 83 13.96 -11.45 -11.76
N VAL A 84 14.25 -11.90 -12.98
CA VAL A 84 13.30 -12.60 -13.87
C VAL A 84 12.82 -13.95 -13.30
N ASN A 85 13.41 -14.45 -12.22
CA ASN A 85 13.17 -15.81 -11.72
C ASN A 85 12.56 -15.88 -10.30
N LEU A 86 12.19 -14.75 -9.68
CA LEU A 86 11.54 -14.78 -8.37
C LEU A 86 10.03 -14.99 -8.51
N SER A 87 9.45 -15.78 -7.60
CA SER A 87 7.99 -15.88 -7.49
C SER A 87 7.39 -14.53 -7.06
N ILE A 88 6.11 -14.32 -7.38
CA ILE A 88 5.38 -13.11 -6.99
C ILE A 88 5.40 -12.94 -5.46
N ASP A 89 5.26 -14.03 -4.72
CA ASP A 89 5.35 -14.03 -3.25
C ASP A 89 6.72 -13.55 -2.74
N CYS A 90 7.80 -14.02 -3.35
CA CYS A 90 9.15 -13.59 -2.99
C CYS A 90 9.38 -12.12 -3.33
N LEU A 91 8.89 -11.66 -4.49
CA LEU A 91 8.97 -10.25 -4.87
C LEU A 91 8.17 -9.36 -3.91
N ALA A 92 6.98 -9.78 -3.51
CA ALA A 92 6.15 -9.04 -2.57
C ALA A 92 6.77 -8.97 -1.17
N ALA A 93 7.37 -10.07 -0.70
CA ALA A 93 8.08 -10.10 0.57
C ALA A 93 9.30 -9.16 0.55
N LEU A 94 10.13 -9.24 -0.48
CA LEU A 94 11.31 -8.39 -0.63
C LEU A 94 10.94 -6.91 -0.73
N LEU A 95 9.91 -6.59 -1.52
CA LEU A 95 9.41 -5.22 -1.61
C LEU A 95 8.84 -4.74 -0.27
N ALA A 96 8.17 -5.60 0.50
CA ALA A 96 7.67 -5.25 1.83
C ALA A 96 8.81 -4.95 2.81
N GLU A 97 9.88 -5.73 2.78
CA GLU A 97 11.10 -5.47 3.57
C GLU A 97 11.71 -4.12 3.18
N ILE A 98 11.94 -3.88 1.88
CA ILE A 98 12.47 -2.61 1.38
C ILE A 98 11.57 -1.44 1.80
N PHE A 99 10.25 -1.57 1.68
CA PHE A 99 9.32 -0.49 2.01
C PHE A 99 9.25 -0.24 3.52
N HIS A 100 9.37 -1.29 4.32
CA HIS A 100 9.42 -1.20 5.78
C HIS A 100 10.72 -0.54 6.25
N GLU A 101 11.87 -0.95 5.72
CA GLU A 101 13.20 -0.44 6.11
C GLU A 101 13.56 0.92 5.50
N ALA A 102 13.08 1.22 4.29
CA ALA A 102 13.44 2.46 3.59
C ALA A 102 12.96 3.68 4.38
N TYR A 103 13.94 4.50 4.77
CA TYR A 103 13.73 5.63 5.68
C TYR A 103 13.29 6.93 4.99
N PRO A 104 13.76 7.31 3.78
CA PRO A 104 13.19 8.46 3.08
C PRO A 104 12.03 8.04 2.16
N MET A 105 10.83 8.48 2.52
CA MET A 105 9.60 8.29 1.73
C MET A 105 9.76 8.82 0.29
N ASN A 106 10.56 9.87 0.10
CA ASN A 106 10.87 10.47 -1.20
C ASN A 106 11.46 9.49 -2.21
N ASP A 107 12.30 8.55 -1.75
CA ASP A 107 12.97 7.58 -2.64
C ASP A 107 11.97 6.52 -3.11
N LEU A 108 11.08 6.09 -2.22
CA LEU A 108 9.96 5.20 -2.55
C LEU A 108 8.99 5.89 -3.52
N GLU A 109 8.64 7.15 -3.28
CA GLU A 109 7.79 7.92 -4.19
C GLU A 109 8.41 8.06 -5.57
N ALA A 110 9.72 8.34 -5.64
CA ALA A 110 10.45 8.43 -6.89
C ALA A 110 10.46 7.09 -7.65
N ALA A 111 10.61 5.96 -6.93
CA ALA A 111 10.53 4.63 -7.52
C ALA A 111 9.14 4.34 -8.11
N PHE A 112 8.07 4.68 -7.39
CA PHE A 112 6.70 4.48 -7.88
C PHE A 112 6.35 5.40 -9.05
N LYS A 113 6.87 6.63 -9.08
CA LYS A 113 6.72 7.56 -10.23
C LYS A 113 7.36 7.02 -11.52
N LYS A 114 8.37 6.15 -11.43
CA LYS A 114 8.99 5.48 -12.58
C LYS A 114 8.14 4.32 -13.13
N VAL A 115 7.07 3.92 -12.44
CA VAL A 115 6.14 2.86 -12.87
C VAL A 115 4.76 3.49 -13.15
N PRO A 116 4.59 4.20 -14.28
CA PRO A 116 3.39 4.98 -14.57
C PRO A 116 2.11 4.13 -14.64
N GLU A 117 2.22 2.83 -14.88
CA GLU A 117 1.10 1.89 -14.92
C GLU A 117 0.32 1.84 -13.60
N ILE A 118 0.99 2.06 -12.46
CA ILE A 118 0.34 2.16 -11.14
C ILE A 118 -0.64 3.34 -11.12
N LEU A 119 -0.26 4.47 -11.71
CA LEU A 119 -1.07 5.69 -11.70
C LEU A 119 -2.28 5.61 -12.66
N LEU A 120 -2.13 4.84 -13.74
CA LEU A 120 -3.16 4.61 -14.76
C LEU A 120 -4.24 3.63 -14.27
N SER A 121 -3.87 2.67 -13.43
CA SER A 121 -4.78 1.70 -12.87
C SER A 121 -5.40 2.21 -11.57
N LYS A 122 -6.72 2.46 -11.58
CA LYS A 122 -7.46 2.90 -10.40
C LYS A 122 -7.25 2.00 -9.16
N PRO A 123 -7.34 0.64 -9.24
CA PRO A 123 -7.13 -0.20 -8.07
C PRO A 123 -5.68 -0.14 -7.57
N ASP A 124 -4.69 -0.22 -8.46
CA ASP A 124 -3.27 -0.19 -8.07
C ASP A 124 -2.90 1.15 -7.43
N ARG A 125 -3.44 2.26 -7.95
CA ARG A 125 -3.26 3.59 -7.37
C ARG A 125 -3.79 3.69 -5.95
N ILE A 126 -4.98 3.13 -5.68
CA ILE A 126 -5.58 3.13 -4.33
C ILE A 126 -4.67 2.37 -3.37
N VAL A 127 -4.21 1.18 -3.76
CA VAL A 127 -3.32 0.35 -2.94
C VAL A 127 -2.01 1.10 -2.65
N ALA A 128 -1.38 1.69 -3.67
CA ALA A 128 -0.15 2.45 -3.51
C ALA A 128 -0.36 3.65 -2.57
N THR A 129 -1.43 4.43 -2.75
CA THR A 129 -1.77 5.53 -1.85
C THR A 129 -1.91 5.06 -0.41
N GLU A 130 -2.68 4.02 -0.14
CA GLU A 130 -2.85 3.49 1.23
C GLU A 130 -1.51 3.06 1.85
N MET A 131 -0.61 2.43 1.08
CA MET A 131 0.73 2.09 1.57
C MET A 131 1.54 3.31 2.00
N PHE A 132 1.52 4.37 1.20
CA PHE A 132 2.21 5.63 1.52
C PHE A 132 1.58 6.35 2.72
N HIS A 133 0.26 6.30 2.88
CA HIS A 133 -0.40 6.86 4.06
C HIS A 133 0.02 6.14 5.35
N VAL A 134 0.07 4.80 5.33
CA VAL A 134 0.56 4.01 6.48
C VAL A 134 2.02 4.34 6.80
N LYS A 135 2.87 4.49 5.77
CA LYS A 135 4.29 4.85 5.94
C LYS A 135 4.46 6.26 6.51
N ALA A 136 3.71 7.24 6.01
CA ALA A 136 3.76 8.61 6.50
C ALA A 136 3.30 8.70 7.96
N PHE A 137 2.24 7.96 8.32
CA PHE A 137 1.77 7.88 9.71
C PHE A 137 2.83 7.25 10.63
N GLU A 138 3.50 6.18 10.18
CA GLU A 138 4.61 5.57 10.92
C GLU A 138 5.73 6.59 11.21
N GLN A 139 6.16 7.33 10.19
CA GLN A 139 7.21 8.34 10.35
C GLN A 139 6.80 9.46 11.31
N ALA A 140 5.55 9.93 11.23
CA ALA A 140 5.02 10.93 12.15
C ALA A 140 5.04 10.42 13.62
N CYS A 141 4.59 9.19 13.87
CA CYS A 141 4.61 8.61 15.21
C CYS A 141 6.03 8.35 15.76
N GLN A 142 7.01 8.10 14.90
CA GLN A 142 8.41 7.98 15.32
C GLN A 142 9.02 9.34 15.70
N ILE A 143 8.64 10.41 15.01
CA ILE A 143 9.04 11.78 15.35
C ILE A 143 8.51 12.18 16.73
N ASP A 144 7.25 11.85 17.04
CA ASP A 144 6.66 12.16 18.36
C ASP A 144 7.38 11.44 19.51
N LYS A 145 7.87 10.21 19.29
CA LYS A 145 8.67 9.47 20.29
C LYS A 145 10.06 10.06 20.51
N LEU A 146 10.62 10.81 19.55
CA LEU A 146 11.87 11.57 19.74
C LEU A 146 11.64 12.94 20.41
N GLY A 147 10.40 13.42 20.47
CA GLY A 147 10.02 14.69 21.10
C GLY A 147 9.81 14.63 22.61
N GLU A 148 9.74 13.43 23.21
CA GLU A 148 9.62 13.24 24.67
C GLU A 148 10.98 13.33 25.38
N TYR A 149 11.68 14.47 25.27
CA TYR A 149 12.67 14.82 26.29
C TYR A 149 11.94 15.45 27.48
N PRO A 150 12.11 14.94 28.73
CA PRO A 150 11.50 15.60 29.88
C PRO A 150 12.07 17.02 29.96
N PRO A 151 11.26 18.03 30.33
CA PRO A 151 11.78 19.37 30.52
C PRO A 151 12.88 19.28 31.58
N ARG A 152 14.09 19.74 31.23
CA ARG A 152 15.17 19.98 32.19
C ARG A 152 14.57 20.86 33.29
N ARG A 153 14.20 20.24 34.42
CA ARG A 153 14.06 20.96 35.68
C ARG A 153 15.44 21.51 35.99
N THR A 154 15.67 22.77 35.65
CA THR A 154 16.72 23.55 36.28
C THR A 154 16.39 23.56 37.77
N SER A 155 17.15 22.79 38.57
CA SER A 155 17.13 22.97 40.01
C SER A 155 17.61 24.39 40.25
N ARG A 156 16.67 25.24 40.66
CA ARG A 156 17.00 26.52 41.26
C ARG A 156 17.66 26.17 42.58
N ASN A 157 18.99 26.14 42.59
CA ASN A 157 19.75 26.04 43.83
C ASN A 157 19.47 27.33 44.60
N GLU A 158 18.57 27.25 45.56
CA GLU A 158 18.55 28.15 46.71
C GLU A 158 19.79 27.81 47.54
N THR A 159 20.88 28.52 47.26
CA THR A 159 21.97 28.66 48.23
C THR A 159 21.65 29.88 49.07
N ASP A 160 21.27 29.61 50.32
CA ASP A 160 21.44 30.50 51.46
C ASP A 160 22.83 31.15 51.43
N GLY A 161 22.84 32.47 51.62
CA GLY A 161 24.03 33.30 51.69
C GLY A 161 23.77 34.45 52.65
N ASP A 162 23.75 34.11 53.93
CA ASP A 162 23.90 35.01 55.06
C ASP A 162 25.16 35.89 54.88
N GLY A 163 25.07 37.17 55.24
CA GLY A 163 26.09 38.16 54.90
C GLY A 163 25.78 39.57 55.40
N ASP A 164 25.67 39.70 56.71
CA ASP A 164 25.81 40.94 57.50
C ASP A 164 27.06 41.76 57.07
N HIS A 165 26.89 43.06 56.76
CA HIS A 165 27.71 44.16 57.33
C HIS A 165 27.40 45.57 56.78
N ARG A 166 26.86 46.40 57.69
CA ARG A 166 27.18 47.81 58.02
C ARG A 166 27.60 48.79 56.89
N ARG A 167 26.81 49.84 56.69
CA ARG A 167 27.07 51.20 57.22
C ARG A 167 25.85 52.10 57.05
#